data_AF-A0A2S9XL36-F1
#
_entry.id   AF-A0A2S9XL36-F1
#
_cell.length_a   1.000
_cell.length_b   1.000
_cell.length_c   1.000
_cell.angle_alpha   90.00
_cell.angle_beta   90.00
_cell.angle_gamma   90.00
#
_symmetry.space_group_name_H-M   'P 1'
#
loop_
_entity.id
_entity.type
_entity.pdbx_description
1 polymer ?
#
loop_
_entity_poly.entity_id
_entity_poly.type
_entity_poly.pdbx_seq_one_letter_code
_entity_poly.pdbx_strand_id
1 'polypeptide(L)'
;MIVDSVRVNRSSWSRLTLVLFAATACPSEGGDRSNAPGSGAASGPVGACAAGDRSAGHEYVMQLRAQRLASDGSAGYAQHRSTLRDACSQGCGAACLEFARNSWAEAEADEFNALACTHDEPDGCAWGSSEGEAARGELCERGDLLACVDPAPERLSELGAAGCDANDGRSCSVHAWARCGGAGECDEVAIEAARKAAQLVPEPEIFEILGAVYCHAGEAEQADASFAAACERGVQASCERRCEQLRPARVIVVHEGSRARYLEILTMMALQSDVREDWYTALSLMSDDDLQAFEAVLQRFTPPLSEPGAKAKVPEALGEQYPELVAALLRGPQLDSKKLVYWFKRLPDMTDEQRSNLLESLRSQWWVIPGDPSSSPVAFVDRVHQRQIRARD
;
A
#
# COMPACT_ATOMS: atom_id res chain seq x y z
N MET A 1 18.67 10.74 6.95
CA MET A 1 18.34 9.80 8.05
C MET A 1 17.82 8.53 7.40
N ILE A 2 18.69 7.55 7.15
CA ILE A 2 18.25 6.22 6.69
C ILE A 2 17.88 5.48 7.97
N VAL A 3 16.60 5.49 8.32
CA VAL A 3 16.09 4.61 9.37
C VAL A 3 16.01 3.23 8.75
N ASP A 4 16.77 2.28 9.31
CA ASP A 4 16.72 0.87 8.93
C ASP A 4 15.29 0.35 9.05
N SER A 5 14.61 0.16 7.92
CA SER A 5 13.45 -0.71 7.82
C SER A 5 13.62 -1.65 6.61
N VAL A 6 14.68 -2.46 6.65
CA VAL A 6 14.80 -3.68 5.84
C VAL A 6 13.85 -4.71 6.45
N ARG A 7 12.65 -4.90 5.88
CA ARG A 7 11.78 -6.02 6.27
C ARG A 7 12.35 -7.32 5.72
N VAL A 8 12.74 -8.20 6.63
CA VAL A 8 13.18 -9.57 6.36
C VAL A 8 11.94 -10.43 6.10
N ASN A 9 11.85 -11.05 4.92
CA ASN A 9 10.92 -12.14 4.70
C ASN A 9 11.57 -13.45 5.21
N ARG A 10 11.16 -13.90 6.41
CA ARG A 10 11.47 -15.26 6.86
C ARG A 10 10.43 -16.20 6.28
N SER A 11 10.86 -17.02 5.32
CA SER A 11 10.07 -18.12 4.79
C SER A 11 9.67 -19.11 5.89
N SER A 12 8.40 -19.54 5.87
CA SER A 12 8.05 -20.90 6.28
C SER A 12 6.88 -21.42 5.45
N TRP A 13 7.16 -21.76 4.19
CA TRP A 13 6.47 -22.88 3.57
C TRP A 13 7.00 -24.15 4.23
N SER A 14 6.21 -24.76 5.11
CA SER A 14 6.15 -26.21 5.36
C SER A 14 5.18 -26.51 6.49
N ARG A 15 4.20 -27.38 6.17
CA ARG A 15 3.23 -28.07 7.04
C ARG A 15 1.89 -27.36 7.23
N LEU A 16 1.07 -27.39 6.19
CA LEU A 16 -0.37 -27.51 6.40
C LEU A 16 -0.71 -28.99 6.46
N THR A 17 -1.09 -29.42 7.65
CA THR A 17 -1.73 -30.70 7.92
C THR A 17 -3.07 -30.71 7.19
N LEU A 18 -3.26 -31.74 6.36
CA LEU A 18 -4.51 -32.04 5.69
C LEU A 18 -5.60 -32.30 6.75
N VAL A 19 -6.61 -31.43 6.84
CA VAL A 19 -7.85 -31.73 7.56
C VAL A 19 -8.93 -31.88 6.50
N LEU A 20 -9.22 -33.13 6.13
CA LEU A 20 -10.35 -33.51 5.30
C LEU A 20 -11.64 -33.25 6.09
N PHE A 21 -12.41 -32.25 5.68
CA PHE A 21 -13.85 -32.23 5.92
C PHE A 21 -14.54 -32.65 4.63
N ALA A 22 -15.34 -33.71 4.72
CA ALA A 22 -16.18 -34.16 3.62
C ALA A 22 -17.24 -33.09 3.33
N ALA A 23 -17.17 -32.46 2.17
CA ALA A 23 -18.25 -31.67 1.63
C ALA A 23 -19.42 -32.61 1.30
N THR A 24 -20.51 -32.51 2.07
CA THR A 24 -21.80 -33.06 1.65
C THR A 24 -22.37 -32.14 0.58
N ALA A 25 -22.56 -32.68 -0.61
CA ALA A 25 -23.26 -32.01 -1.71
C ALA A 25 -24.63 -31.47 -1.23
N CYS A 26 -24.92 -30.20 -1.53
CA CYS A 26 -26.23 -29.60 -1.30
C CYS A 26 -27.30 -30.36 -2.10
N PRO A 27 -28.35 -30.91 -1.46
CA PRO A 27 -29.52 -31.35 -2.20
C PRO A 27 -30.33 -30.11 -2.59
N SER A 28 -30.48 -29.88 -3.89
CA SER A 28 -31.52 -29.02 -4.42
C SER A 28 -32.87 -29.73 -4.28
N GLU A 29 -33.64 -29.43 -3.24
CA GLU A 29 -35.08 -29.72 -3.22
C GLU A 29 -35.80 -28.80 -2.22
N GLY A 30 -36.88 -28.18 -2.68
CA GLY A 30 -37.67 -27.20 -1.94
C GLY A 30 -38.22 -27.78 -0.64
N GLY A 31 -37.92 -27.10 0.47
CA GLY A 31 -38.45 -27.39 1.79
C GLY A 31 -39.22 -26.19 2.34
N ASP A 32 -40.44 -26.44 2.79
CA ASP A 32 -41.35 -25.48 3.41
C ASP A 32 -40.68 -24.70 4.55
N ARG A 33 -40.83 -23.36 4.51
CA ARG A 33 -40.32 -22.42 5.50
C ARG A 33 -41.01 -22.64 6.85
N SER A 34 -40.25 -23.09 7.86
CA SER A 34 -40.72 -23.12 9.25
C SER A 34 -40.60 -21.73 9.87
N ASN A 35 -41.72 -21.16 10.32
CA ASN A 35 -41.76 -19.88 11.03
C ASN A 35 -41.25 -20.08 12.48
N ALA A 36 -40.07 -19.55 12.78
CA ALA A 36 -39.62 -19.39 14.16
C ALA A 36 -40.46 -18.29 14.86
N PRO A 37 -40.88 -18.48 16.13
CA PRO A 37 -41.73 -17.53 16.83
C PRO A 37 -40.91 -16.33 17.32
N GLY A 38 -41.21 -15.14 16.77
CA GLY A 38 -40.55 -13.87 17.07
C GLY A 38 -40.56 -12.87 15.91
N SER A 39 -40.89 -13.31 14.69
CA SER A 39 -40.98 -12.47 13.50
C SER A 39 -42.22 -11.57 13.51
N GLY A 40 -42.09 -10.37 14.08
CA GLY A 40 -42.85 -9.25 13.52
C GLY A 40 -42.53 -9.20 12.04
N ALA A 41 -43.52 -9.40 11.17
CA ALA A 41 -43.30 -9.45 9.73
C ALA A 41 -42.54 -8.18 9.32
N ALA A 42 -41.31 -8.35 8.82
CA ALA A 42 -40.52 -7.24 8.33
C ALA A 42 -41.37 -6.47 7.31
N SER A 43 -41.64 -5.20 7.57
CA SER A 43 -42.40 -4.33 6.68
C SER A 43 -41.46 -3.37 5.97
N GLY A 44 -41.76 -3.02 4.72
CA GLY A 44 -40.93 -2.11 3.93
C GLY A 44 -39.75 -2.80 3.24
N PRO A 45 -38.66 -2.08 2.93
CA PRO A 45 -37.57 -2.59 2.08
C PRO A 45 -36.90 -3.86 2.62
N VAL A 46 -36.73 -3.97 3.95
CA VAL A 46 -36.14 -5.17 4.58
C VAL A 46 -37.05 -6.39 4.40
N GLY A 47 -38.37 -6.22 4.51
CA GLY A 47 -39.33 -7.30 4.29
C GLY A 47 -39.41 -7.76 2.85
N ALA A 48 -39.35 -6.82 1.90
CA ALA A 48 -39.27 -7.15 0.48
C ALA A 48 -37.97 -7.89 0.16
N CYS A 49 -36.84 -7.42 0.68
CA CYS A 49 -35.54 -8.09 0.56
C CYS A 49 -35.58 -9.51 1.13
N ALA A 50 -36.13 -9.71 2.34
CA ALA A 50 -36.29 -11.03 2.96
C ALA A 50 -37.26 -11.97 2.21
N ALA A 51 -38.16 -11.40 1.41
CA ALA A 51 -39.01 -12.15 0.49
C ALA A 51 -38.31 -12.52 -0.83
N GLY A 52 -37.04 -12.13 -1.01
CA GLY A 52 -36.23 -12.40 -2.21
C GLY A 52 -36.21 -11.26 -3.24
N ASP A 53 -36.75 -10.07 -2.93
CA ASP A 53 -36.66 -8.90 -3.80
C ASP A 53 -35.27 -8.26 -3.70
N ARG A 54 -34.38 -8.67 -4.61
CA ARG A 54 -33.00 -8.17 -4.70
C ARG A 54 -32.92 -6.67 -4.98
N SER A 55 -33.86 -6.12 -5.77
CA SER A 55 -33.87 -4.69 -6.06
C SER A 55 -34.19 -3.86 -4.82
N ALA A 56 -35.16 -4.31 -4.01
CA ALA A 56 -35.46 -3.69 -2.73
C ALA A 56 -34.28 -3.78 -1.74
N GLY A 57 -33.57 -4.91 -1.72
CA GLY A 57 -32.34 -5.08 -0.92
C GLY A 57 -31.22 -4.12 -1.34
N HIS A 58 -30.96 -4.00 -2.64
CA HIS A 58 -29.97 -3.07 -3.17
C HIS A 58 -30.32 -1.61 -2.87
N GLU A 59 -31.58 -1.20 -3.08
CA GLU A 59 -32.04 0.15 -2.77
C GLU A 59 -31.88 0.46 -1.26
N TYR A 60 -32.22 -0.50 -0.40
CA TYR A 60 -32.03 -0.38 1.04
C TYR A 60 -30.56 -0.15 1.41
N VAL A 61 -29.62 -0.92 0.86
CA VAL A 61 -28.18 -0.74 1.08
C VAL A 61 -27.71 0.63 0.60
N MET A 62 -28.14 1.08 -0.58
CA MET A 62 -27.79 2.40 -1.11
C MET A 62 -28.30 3.54 -0.22
N GLN A 63 -29.53 3.41 0.32
CA GLN A 63 -30.06 4.37 1.30
C GLN A 63 -29.24 4.41 2.58
N LEU A 64 -28.83 3.25 3.12
CA LEU A 64 -27.99 3.18 4.31
C LEU A 64 -26.60 3.80 4.09
N ARG A 65 -25.97 3.57 2.93
CA ARG A 65 -24.69 4.19 2.55
C ARG A 65 -24.83 5.72 2.46
N ALA A 66 -25.90 6.22 1.85
CA ALA A 66 -26.17 7.66 1.75
C ALA A 66 -26.42 8.30 3.13
N GLN A 67 -27.18 7.63 4.00
CA GLN A 67 -27.38 8.07 5.39
C GLN A 67 -26.06 8.11 6.16
N ARG A 68 -25.17 7.12 5.92
CA ARG A 68 -23.86 7.09 6.56
C ARG A 68 -23.01 8.29 6.16
N LEU A 69 -22.96 8.65 4.87
CA LEU A 69 -22.26 9.84 4.40
C LEU A 69 -22.83 11.15 4.97
N ALA A 70 -24.13 11.20 5.23
CA ALA A 70 -24.76 12.36 5.85
C ALA A 70 -24.55 12.44 7.38
N SER A 71 -23.98 11.40 8.00
CA SER A 71 -23.80 11.31 9.44
C SER A 71 -22.37 11.66 9.86
N ASP A 72 -22.22 12.68 10.71
CA ASP A 72 -20.91 13.05 11.26
C ASP A 72 -20.56 12.16 12.47
N GLY A 73 -19.50 11.35 12.35
CA GLY A 73 -18.85 10.68 13.49
C GLY A 73 -18.96 9.15 13.55
N SER A 74 -18.28 8.55 14.53
CA SER A 74 -18.13 7.10 14.72
C SER A 74 -19.35 6.41 15.32
N ALA A 75 -20.14 7.10 16.15
CA ALA A 75 -21.39 6.57 16.70
C ALA A 75 -22.39 6.19 15.59
N GLY A 76 -22.40 6.94 14.49
CA GLY A 76 -23.20 6.61 13.30
C GLY A 76 -22.77 5.31 12.61
N TYR A 77 -21.48 4.95 12.65
CA TYR A 77 -21.01 3.70 12.04
C TYR A 77 -21.43 2.47 12.84
N ALA A 78 -21.33 2.50 14.17
CA ALA A 78 -21.81 1.41 15.01
C ALA A 78 -23.32 1.16 14.82
N GLN A 79 -24.11 2.25 14.74
CA GLN A 79 -25.53 2.16 14.43
C GLN A 79 -25.79 1.60 13.02
N HIS A 80 -25.03 2.04 12.03
CA HIS A 80 -25.10 1.52 10.66
C HIS A 80 -24.83 0.01 10.60
N ARG A 81 -23.74 -0.46 11.23
CA ARG A 81 -23.45 -1.90 11.35
C ARG A 81 -24.57 -2.66 12.06
N SER A 82 -25.10 -2.12 13.16
CA SER A 82 -26.24 -2.74 13.87
C SER A 82 -27.45 -2.88 12.95
N THR A 83 -27.75 -1.84 12.17
CA THR A 83 -28.90 -1.81 11.25
C THR A 83 -28.75 -2.84 10.12
N LEU A 84 -27.54 -3.00 9.57
CA LEU A 84 -27.22 -4.05 8.60
C LEU A 84 -27.34 -5.45 9.21
N ARG A 85 -26.82 -5.67 10.42
CA ARG A 85 -26.93 -6.94 11.14
C ARG A 85 -28.38 -7.31 11.43
N ASP A 86 -29.19 -6.37 11.90
CA ASP A 86 -30.61 -6.58 12.19
C ASP A 86 -31.39 -6.92 10.91
N ALA A 87 -31.12 -6.24 9.80
CA ALA A 87 -31.75 -6.54 8.51
C ALA A 87 -31.29 -7.90 7.95
N CYS A 88 -30.01 -8.24 8.09
CA CYS A 88 -29.48 -9.56 7.74
C CYS A 88 -30.19 -10.67 8.52
N SER A 89 -30.35 -10.51 9.85
CA SER A 89 -31.05 -11.48 10.70
C SER A 89 -32.54 -11.67 10.36
N GLN A 90 -33.13 -10.70 9.65
CA GLN A 90 -34.49 -10.78 9.14
C GLN A 90 -34.59 -11.48 7.77
N GLY A 91 -33.47 -11.96 7.21
CA GLY A 91 -33.42 -12.65 5.94
C GLY A 91 -33.03 -11.78 4.75
N CYS A 92 -32.61 -10.52 4.94
CA CYS A 92 -32.19 -9.68 3.82
C CYS A 92 -30.74 -10.00 3.41
N GLY A 93 -30.58 -10.81 2.36
CA GLY A 93 -29.27 -11.24 1.87
C GLY A 93 -28.35 -10.09 1.45
N ALA A 94 -28.88 -9.04 0.81
CA ALA A 94 -28.10 -7.84 0.44
C ALA A 94 -27.52 -7.12 1.68
N ALA A 95 -28.24 -7.09 2.80
CA ALA A 95 -27.74 -6.51 4.05
C ALA A 95 -26.64 -7.37 4.69
N CYS A 96 -26.75 -8.70 4.58
CA CYS A 96 -25.69 -9.61 5.01
C CYS A 96 -24.40 -9.40 4.19
N LEU A 97 -24.53 -9.32 2.86
CA LEU A 97 -23.40 -9.08 1.98
C LEU A 97 -22.74 -7.72 2.25
N GLU A 98 -23.54 -6.66 2.43
CA GLU A 98 -23.01 -5.34 2.80
C GLU A 98 -22.30 -5.38 4.16
N PHE A 99 -22.86 -6.08 5.15
CA PHE A 99 -22.22 -6.25 6.44
C PHE A 99 -20.85 -6.96 6.30
N ALA A 100 -20.80 -8.04 5.52
CA ALA A 100 -19.56 -8.76 5.24
C ALA A 100 -18.50 -7.87 4.59
N ARG A 101 -18.87 -7.08 3.57
CA ARG A 101 -17.97 -6.13 2.90
C ARG A 101 -17.40 -5.05 3.83
N ASN A 102 -18.16 -4.70 4.86
CA ASN A 102 -17.76 -3.75 5.88
C ASN A 102 -16.96 -4.39 7.02
N SER A 103 -16.80 -5.72 7.06
CA SER A 103 -16.06 -6.41 8.12
C SER A 103 -14.59 -6.63 7.75
N TRP A 104 -13.70 -6.33 8.69
CA TRP A 104 -12.27 -6.65 8.60
C TRP A 104 -11.88 -7.93 9.33
N ALA A 105 -12.75 -8.42 10.21
CA ALA A 105 -12.56 -9.73 10.81
C ALA A 105 -12.97 -10.79 9.79
N GLU A 106 -11.99 -11.50 9.22
CA GLU A 106 -12.19 -12.53 8.18
C GLU A 106 -13.30 -13.52 8.57
N ALA A 107 -13.28 -14.03 9.81
CA ALA A 107 -14.31 -14.93 10.30
C ALA A 107 -15.73 -14.32 10.33
N GLU A 108 -15.86 -13.03 10.66
CA GLU A 108 -17.16 -12.34 10.62
C GLU A 108 -17.57 -12.06 9.17
N ALA A 109 -16.65 -11.69 8.29
CA ALA A 109 -16.94 -11.52 6.87
C ALA A 109 -17.43 -12.84 6.24
N ASP A 110 -16.75 -13.95 6.53
CA ASP A 110 -17.12 -15.29 6.04
C ASP A 110 -18.49 -15.74 6.55
N GLU A 111 -18.78 -15.52 7.85
CA GLU A 111 -20.08 -15.82 8.44
C GLU A 111 -21.21 -15.08 7.70
N PHE A 112 -21.04 -13.77 7.47
CA PHE A 112 -22.07 -12.95 6.83
C PHE A 112 -22.17 -13.20 5.32
N ASN A 113 -21.08 -13.56 4.64
CA ASN A 113 -21.13 -14.02 3.25
C ASN A 113 -21.91 -15.34 3.13
N ALA A 114 -21.69 -16.29 4.05
CA ALA A 114 -22.45 -17.52 4.11
C ALA A 114 -23.94 -17.26 4.38
N LEU A 115 -24.26 -16.35 5.33
CA LEU A 115 -25.64 -15.93 5.58
C LEU A 115 -26.29 -15.29 4.36
N ALA A 116 -25.58 -14.39 3.65
CA ALA A 116 -26.05 -13.81 2.40
C ALA A 116 -26.43 -14.89 1.39
N CYS A 117 -25.57 -15.91 1.22
CA CYS A 117 -25.86 -17.04 0.35
C CYS A 117 -27.12 -17.82 0.79
N THR A 118 -27.31 -18.05 2.10
CA THR A 118 -28.54 -18.70 2.62
C THR A 118 -29.81 -17.85 2.49
N HIS A 119 -29.65 -16.56 2.19
CA HIS A 119 -30.73 -15.59 2.02
C HIS A 119 -30.92 -15.20 0.56
N ASP A 120 -30.63 -16.15 -0.35
CA ASP A 120 -30.81 -16.03 -1.80
C ASP A 120 -30.05 -14.84 -2.43
N GLU A 121 -28.94 -14.40 -1.82
CA GLU A 121 -28.02 -13.42 -2.40
C GLU A 121 -26.86 -14.16 -3.11
N PRO A 122 -26.87 -14.28 -4.45
CA PRO A 122 -25.91 -15.11 -5.18
C PRO A 122 -24.47 -14.64 -5.01
N ASP A 123 -24.30 -13.34 -4.84
CA ASP A 123 -23.00 -12.70 -4.65
C ASP A 123 -22.32 -13.17 -3.33
N GLY A 124 -23.11 -13.53 -2.31
CA GLY A 124 -22.60 -14.15 -1.09
C GLY A 124 -22.08 -15.58 -1.29
N CYS A 125 -22.67 -16.33 -2.22
CA CYS A 125 -22.28 -17.71 -2.51
C CYS A 125 -20.92 -17.83 -3.23
N ALA A 126 -20.42 -16.73 -3.79
CA ALA A 126 -19.11 -16.67 -4.42
C ALA A 126 -17.96 -16.87 -3.41
N TRP A 127 -18.24 -16.74 -2.12
CA TRP A 127 -17.30 -16.77 -1.01
C TRP A 127 -17.43 -18.08 -0.23
N GLY A 128 -16.74 -19.15 -0.66
CA GLY A 128 -16.71 -20.41 0.09
C GLY A 128 -16.61 -21.71 -0.72
N SER A 129 -16.57 -21.66 -2.06
CA SER A 129 -16.41 -22.85 -2.90
C SER A 129 -15.39 -22.64 -4.01
N SER A 130 -14.75 -23.72 -4.47
CA SER A 130 -13.89 -23.70 -5.66
C SER A 130 -14.66 -23.38 -6.94
N GLU A 131 -15.98 -23.61 -6.96
CA GLU A 131 -16.89 -23.21 -8.05
C GLU A 131 -17.20 -21.70 -8.04
N GLY A 132 -16.88 -21.01 -6.94
CA GLY A 132 -17.04 -19.56 -6.79
C GLY A 132 -16.03 -18.71 -7.56
N GLU A 133 -15.00 -19.28 -8.20
CA GLU A 133 -14.01 -18.51 -8.97
C GLU A 133 -14.62 -17.72 -10.13
N ALA A 134 -15.51 -18.33 -10.92
CA ALA A 134 -16.18 -17.64 -12.03
C ALA A 134 -17.11 -16.52 -11.53
N ALA A 135 -17.88 -16.81 -10.46
CA ALA A 135 -18.77 -15.83 -9.83
C ALA A 135 -17.97 -14.65 -9.23
N ARG A 136 -16.79 -14.91 -8.66
CA ARG A 136 -15.86 -13.86 -8.18
C ARG A 136 -15.31 -13.03 -9.33
N GLY A 137 -14.99 -13.63 -10.47
CA GLY A 137 -14.64 -12.90 -11.69
C GLY A 137 -15.72 -11.91 -12.12
N GLU A 138 -16.98 -12.33 -12.16
CA GLU A 138 -18.11 -11.46 -12.51
C GLU A 138 -18.39 -10.37 -11.47
N LEU A 139 -18.16 -10.67 -10.19
CA LEU A 139 -18.20 -9.68 -9.11
C LEU A 139 -17.12 -8.61 -9.27
N CYS A 140 -15.90 -9.03 -9.58
CA CYS A 140 -14.79 -8.13 -9.84
C CYS A 140 -15.09 -7.19 -11.00
N GLU A 141 -15.64 -7.71 -12.11
CA GLU A 141 -16.05 -6.92 -13.28
C GLU A 141 -17.16 -5.90 -12.98
N ARG A 142 -17.95 -6.13 -11.91
CA ARG A 142 -18.94 -5.18 -11.39
C ARG A 142 -18.38 -4.19 -10.37
N GLY A 143 -17.08 -4.23 -10.09
CA GLY A 143 -16.40 -3.33 -9.15
C GLY A 143 -16.33 -3.84 -7.70
N ASP A 144 -16.69 -5.10 -7.44
CA ASP A 144 -16.44 -5.72 -6.14
C ASP A 144 -14.98 -6.16 -6.04
N LEU A 145 -14.16 -5.24 -5.52
CA LEU A 145 -12.71 -5.39 -5.43
C LEU A 145 -12.26 -6.53 -4.53
N LEU A 146 -13.11 -6.96 -3.60
CA LEU A 146 -12.83 -8.15 -2.81
C LEU A 146 -12.71 -9.36 -3.73
N ALA A 147 -13.60 -9.48 -4.71
CA ALA A 147 -13.70 -10.63 -5.58
C ALA A 147 -12.60 -10.69 -6.65
N CYS A 148 -11.84 -9.60 -6.82
CA CYS A 148 -10.74 -9.54 -7.78
C CYS A 148 -9.52 -10.36 -7.33
N VAL A 149 -9.03 -11.24 -8.19
CA VAL A 149 -7.75 -11.94 -8.00
C VAL A 149 -6.68 -11.22 -8.81
N ASP A 150 -5.70 -10.61 -8.13
CA ASP A 150 -4.56 -9.89 -8.72
C ASP A 150 -4.91 -8.98 -9.92
N PRO A 151 -5.92 -8.08 -9.79
CA PRO A 151 -6.27 -7.16 -10.87
C PRO A 151 -5.08 -6.25 -11.21
N ALA A 152 -4.85 -6.01 -12.50
CA ALA A 152 -3.83 -5.07 -12.96
C ALA A 152 -4.03 -3.68 -12.31
N PRO A 153 -2.96 -2.94 -11.97
CA PRO A 153 -3.07 -1.64 -11.28
C PRO A 153 -3.99 -0.63 -11.98
N GLU A 154 -3.99 -0.61 -13.31
CA GLU A 154 -4.84 0.27 -14.12
C GLU A 154 -6.32 -0.12 -13.96
N ARG A 155 -6.61 -1.42 -13.93
CA ARG A 155 -7.95 -1.99 -13.72
C ARG A 155 -8.46 -1.70 -12.31
N LEU A 156 -7.58 -1.74 -11.30
CA LEU A 156 -7.92 -1.40 -9.91
C LEU A 156 -8.43 0.03 -9.76
N SER A 157 -7.84 0.98 -10.48
CA SER A 157 -8.26 2.38 -10.44
C SER A 157 -9.68 2.55 -11.00
N GLU A 158 -9.98 1.93 -12.14
CA GLU A 158 -11.30 1.96 -12.79
C GLU A 158 -12.38 1.30 -11.94
N LEU A 159 -12.13 0.08 -11.47
CA LEU A 159 -13.06 -0.68 -10.64
C LEU A 159 -13.29 0.00 -9.29
N GLY A 160 -12.22 0.55 -8.69
CA GLY A 160 -12.30 1.34 -7.48
C GLY A 160 -13.15 2.60 -7.67
N ALA A 161 -12.99 3.32 -8.78
CA ALA A 161 -13.77 4.52 -9.09
C ALA A 161 -15.27 4.19 -9.16
N ALA A 162 -15.63 3.17 -9.95
CA ALA A 162 -17.02 2.74 -10.11
C ALA A 162 -17.67 2.33 -8.77
N GLY A 163 -16.95 1.55 -7.95
CA GLY A 163 -17.45 1.19 -6.61
C GLY A 163 -17.55 2.40 -5.68
N CYS A 164 -16.62 3.36 -5.78
CA CYS A 164 -16.66 4.57 -4.97
C CYS A 164 -17.84 5.50 -5.34
N ASP A 165 -18.19 5.58 -6.62
CA ASP A 165 -19.39 6.29 -7.09
C ASP A 165 -20.67 5.67 -6.51
N ALA A 166 -20.68 4.36 -6.28
CA ALA A 166 -21.74 3.62 -5.58
C ALA A 166 -21.68 3.73 -4.04
N ASN A 167 -20.86 4.64 -3.51
CA ASN A 167 -20.63 4.83 -2.06
C ASN A 167 -20.16 3.55 -1.34
N ASP A 168 -19.38 2.72 -2.02
CA ASP A 168 -18.68 1.61 -1.37
C ASP A 168 -17.40 2.15 -0.72
N GLY A 169 -17.33 2.14 0.61
CA GLY A 169 -16.21 2.71 1.34
C GLY A 169 -14.88 2.00 1.06
N ARG A 170 -14.91 0.68 0.84
CA ARG A 170 -13.71 -0.08 0.52
C ARG A 170 -13.22 0.23 -0.88
N SER A 171 -14.14 0.31 -1.85
CA SER A 171 -13.78 0.71 -3.22
C SER A 171 -13.28 2.15 -3.29
N CYS A 172 -13.83 3.07 -2.49
CA CYS A 172 -13.27 4.41 -2.33
C CYS A 172 -11.83 4.39 -1.81
N SER A 173 -11.52 3.53 -0.85
CA SER A 173 -10.17 3.40 -0.32
C SER A 173 -9.20 2.84 -1.37
N VAL A 174 -9.61 1.85 -2.15
CA VAL A 174 -8.80 1.28 -3.22
C VAL A 174 -8.62 2.27 -4.35
N HIS A 175 -9.65 3.03 -4.73
CA HIS A 175 -9.54 4.09 -5.73
C HIS A 175 -8.49 5.13 -5.33
N ALA A 176 -8.58 5.62 -4.08
CA ALA A 176 -7.61 6.57 -3.54
C ALA A 176 -6.19 6.01 -3.55
N TRP A 177 -6.01 4.77 -3.10
CA TRP A 177 -4.70 4.12 -3.07
C TRP A 177 -4.14 3.84 -4.47
N ALA A 178 -4.95 3.32 -5.40
CA ALA A 178 -4.50 3.02 -6.77
C ALA A 178 -4.09 4.30 -7.50
N ARG A 179 -4.84 5.39 -7.30
CA ARG A 179 -4.53 6.70 -7.88
C ARG A 179 -3.24 7.28 -7.28
N CYS A 180 -3.13 7.31 -5.95
CA CYS A 180 -1.98 7.90 -5.27
C CYS A 180 -0.72 7.03 -5.32
N GLY A 181 -0.81 5.75 -4.93
CA GLY A 181 0.32 4.82 -4.87
C GLY A 181 0.68 4.16 -6.22
N GLY A 182 -0.31 3.92 -7.08
CA GLY A 182 -0.10 3.28 -8.38
C GLY A 182 0.28 4.26 -9.50
N ALA A 183 -0.45 5.37 -9.62
CA ALA A 183 -0.22 6.38 -10.66
C ALA A 183 0.63 7.57 -10.19
N GLY A 184 0.89 7.71 -8.88
CA GLY A 184 1.56 8.89 -8.31
C GLY A 184 0.66 10.14 -8.27
N GLU A 185 -0.62 9.99 -8.57
CA GLU A 185 -1.61 11.07 -8.66
C GLU A 185 -2.28 11.28 -7.29
N CYS A 186 -1.51 11.70 -6.28
CA CYS A 186 -2.05 12.02 -4.95
C CYS A 186 -2.71 13.42 -4.93
N ASP A 187 -3.69 13.63 -5.81
CA ASP A 187 -4.42 14.88 -5.98
C ASP A 187 -5.71 14.94 -5.14
N GLU A 188 -6.48 16.03 -5.26
CA GLU A 188 -7.72 16.22 -4.47
C GLU A 188 -8.73 15.08 -4.72
N VAL A 189 -8.74 14.45 -5.89
CA VAL A 189 -9.64 13.33 -6.18
C VAL A 189 -9.27 12.11 -5.34
N ALA A 190 -7.98 11.79 -5.22
CA ALA A 190 -7.51 10.73 -4.34
C ALA A 190 -7.83 11.04 -2.86
N ILE A 191 -7.63 12.30 -2.44
CA ILE A 191 -7.94 12.74 -1.08
C ILE A 191 -9.44 12.64 -0.77
N GLU A 192 -10.31 13.13 -1.66
CA GLU A 192 -11.75 13.06 -1.51
C GLU A 192 -12.24 11.61 -1.43
N ALA A 193 -11.71 10.73 -2.28
CA ALA A 193 -12.02 9.30 -2.23
C ALA A 193 -11.59 8.67 -0.90
N ALA A 194 -10.39 8.98 -0.40
CA ALA A 194 -9.92 8.47 0.89
C ALA A 194 -10.75 9.01 2.07
N ARG A 195 -11.12 10.30 2.04
CA ARG A 195 -12.01 10.92 3.05
C ARG A 195 -13.38 10.24 3.04
N LYS A 196 -13.95 10.02 1.85
CA LYS A 196 -15.23 9.35 1.66
C LYS A 196 -15.19 7.90 2.18
N ALA A 197 -14.09 7.18 1.93
CA ALA A 197 -13.85 5.86 2.48
C ALA A 197 -13.88 5.88 4.02
N ALA A 198 -13.13 6.79 4.66
CA ALA A 198 -13.07 6.90 6.11
C ALA A 198 -14.41 7.33 6.74
N GLN A 199 -15.24 8.08 6.02
CA GLN A 199 -16.60 8.40 6.45
C GLN A 199 -17.50 7.15 6.40
N LEU A 200 -17.49 6.43 5.28
CA LEU A 200 -18.32 5.24 5.10
C LEU A 200 -17.91 4.11 6.05
N VAL A 201 -16.61 3.83 6.14
CA VAL A 201 -16.01 2.71 6.86
C VAL A 201 -14.83 3.23 7.69
N PRO A 202 -15.07 3.77 8.90
CA PRO A 202 -14.04 4.35 9.78
C PRO A 202 -13.21 3.27 10.51
N GLU A 203 -12.68 2.33 9.76
CA GLU A 203 -11.84 1.22 10.21
C GLU A 203 -10.37 1.61 10.16
N PRO A 204 -9.50 1.02 11.00
CA PRO A 204 -8.15 1.53 11.15
C PRO A 204 -7.30 1.46 9.87
N GLU A 205 -7.47 0.43 9.04
CA GLU A 205 -6.78 0.29 7.75
C GLU A 205 -7.18 1.40 6.76
N ILE A 206 -8.43 1.86 6.81
CA ILE A 206 -8.91 2.97 5.97
C ILE A 206 -8.27 4.28 6.42
N PHE A 207 -8.10 4.49 7.73
CA PHE A 207 -7.35 5.63 8.26
C PHE A 207 -5.85 5.57 7.94
N GLU A 208 -5.25 4.38 7.88
CA GLU A 208 -3.87 4.23 7.38
C GLU A 208 -3.75 4.69 5.93
N ILE A 209 -4.66 4.26 5.05
CA ILE A 209 -4.66 4.65 3.64
C ILE A 209 -4.89 6.16 3.50
N LEU A 210 -5.84 6.72 4.23
CA LEU A 210 -6.08 8.16 4.26
C LEU A 210 -4.83 8.94 4.69
N GLY A 211 -4.14 8.47 5.75
CA GLY A 211 -2.89 9.06 6.19
C GLY A 211 -1.79 9.01 5.13
N ALA A 212 -1.66 7.89 4.42
CA ALA A 212 -0.70 7.75 3.32
C ALA A 212 -1.01 8.71 2.17
N VAL A 213 -2.28 8.80 1.74
CA VAL A 213 -2.72 9.69 0.66
C VAL A 213 -2.45 11.14 1.00
N TYR A 214 -2.82 11.61 2.19
CA TYR A 214 -2.49 12.96 2.65
C TYR A 214 -0.99 13.22 2.66
N CYS A 215 -0.20 12.24 3.10
CA CYS A 215 1.22 12.42 3.23
C CYS A 215 1.89 12.64 1.87
N HIS A 216 1.53 11.81 0.88
CA HIS A 216 2.03 11.95 -0.48
C HIS A 216 1.51 13.21 -1.18
N ALA A 217 0.31 13.68 -0.83
CA ALA A 217 -0.22 14.98 -1.27
C ALA A 217 0.48 16.18 -0.61
N GLY A 218 1.34 15.95 0.39
CA GLY A 218 2.04 17.01 1.12
C GLY A 218 1.30 17.56 2.33
N GLU A 219 0.10 17.05 2.65
CA GLU A 219 -0.74 17.41 3.80
C GLU A 219 -0.28 16.71 5.09
N ALA A 220 0.89 17.08 5.59
CA ALA A 220 1.54 16.37 6.70
C ALA A 220 0.73 16.35 8.01
N GLU A 221 0.04 17.45 8.35
CA GLU A 221 -0.75 17.55 9.58
C GLU A 221 -1.97 16.62 9.54
N GLN A 222 -2.68 16.60 8.40
CA GLN A 222 -3.83 15.73 8.15
C GLN A 222 -3.43 14.26 8.09
N ALA A 223 -2.25 13.97 7.52
CA ALA A 223 -1.68 12.63 7.48
C ALA A 223 -1.43 12.09 8.90
N ASP A 224 -0.73 12.87 9.72
CA ASP A 224 -0.43 12.52 11.11
C ASP A 224 -1.71 12.32 11.95
N ALA A 225 -2.72 13.18 11.75
CA ALA A 225 -4.01 13.02 12.40
C ALA A 225 -4.70 11.71 12.00
N SER A 226 -4.58 11.31 10.73
CA SER A 226 -5.17 10.06 10.23
C SER A 226 -4.43 8.83 10.79
N PHE A 227 -3.09 8.86 10.87
CA PHE A 227 -2.32 7.78 11.51
C PHE A 227 -2.62 7.67 13.01
N ALA A 228 -2.81 8.80 13.70
CA ALA A 228 -3.25 8.79 15.09
C ALA A 228 -4.64 8.13 15.23
N ALA A 229 -5.58 8.44 14.34
CA ALA A 229 -6.90 7.81 14.33
C ALA A 229 -6.83 6.29 14.08
N ALA A 230 -5.94 5.81 13.21
CA ALA A 230 -5.68 4.39 13.00
C ALA A 230 -5.08 3.71 14.25
N CYS A 231 -4.14 4.39 14.92
CA CYS A 231 -3.54 3.91 16.17
C CYS A 231 -4.56 3.77 17.29
N GLU A 232 -5.43 4.77 17.50
CA GLU A 232 -6.51 4.74 18.49
C GLU A 232 -7.47 3.55 18.28
N ARG A 233 -7.52 3.03 17.05
CA ARG A 233 -8.35 1.90 16.62
C ARG A 233 -7.60 0.57 16.55
N GLY A 234 -6.36 0.52 17.04
CA GLY A 234 -5.64 -0.73 17.29
C GLY A 234 -4.55 -1.10 16.27
N VAL A 235 -4.28 -0.28 15.26
CA VAL A 235 -3.14 -0.52 14.37
C VAL A 235 -1.87 0.04 15.00
N GLN A 236 -1.18 -0.82 15.75
CA GLN A 236 0.04 -0.46 16.49
C GLN A 236 1.12 0.15 15.59
N ALA A 237 1.21 -0.32 14.33
CA ALA A 237 2.16 0.19 13.36
C ALA A 237 1.93 1.67 12.99
N SER A 238 0.73 2.22 13.23
CA SER A 238 0.42 3.63 12.97
C SER A 238 0.79 4.56 14.13
N CYS A 239 0.98 4.03 15.35
CA CYS A 239 1.12 4.86 16.56
C CYS A 239 2.36 5.75 16.58
N GLU A 240 3.44 5.29 15.95
CA GLU A 240 4.70 6.04 15.83
C GLU A 240 4.89 6.61 14.42
N ARG A 241 3.95 6.33 13.53
CA ARG A 241 4.02 6.68 12.12
C ARG A 241 3.76 8.17 11.97
N ARG A 242 4.70 8.84 11.32
CA ARG A 242 4.62 10.26 10.95
C ARG A 242 4.71 10.39 9.45
N CYS A 243 4.02 11.36 8.87
CA CYS A 243 4.16 11.67 7.46
C CYS A 243 5.62 11.99 7.10
N GLU A 244 6.37 12.65 7.97
CA GLU A 244 7.80 12.90 7.74
C GLU A 244 8.64 11.62 7.56
N GLN A 245 8.18 10.49 8.10
CA GLN A 245 8.82 9.18 7.92
C GLN A 245 8.35 8.48 6.62
N LEU A 246 7.19 8.85 6.08
CA LEU A 246 6.61 8.29 4.84
C LEU A 246 6.89 9.15 3.60
N ARG A 247 7.08 10.47 3.78
CA ARG A 247 7.79 11.32 2.83
C ARG A 247 9.10 10.61 2.54
N PRO A 248 9.37 10.31 1.28
CA PRO A 248 10.00 9.06 0.85
C PRO A 248 11.26 8.74 1.65
N ALA A 249 11.07 8.05 2.78
CA ALA A 249 12.04 7.10 3.26
C ALA A 249 11.94 5.95 2.27
N ARG A 250 12.78 6.02 1.24
CA ARG A 250 12.88 5.14 0.08
C ARG A 250 12.85 3.66 0.50
N VAL A 251 11.68 3.03 0.53
CA VAL A 251 11.57 1.59 0.80
C VAL A 251 11.81 0.84 -0.50
N ILE A 252 12.90 0.09 -0.56
CA ILE A 252 13.22 -0.80 -1.69
C ILE A 252 13.12 -2.24 -1.18
N VAL A 253 12.34 -3.08 -1.88
CA VAL A 253 12.30 -4.51 -1.63
C VAL A 253 13.55 -5.14 -2.24
N VAL A 254 14.34 -5.83 -1.42
CA VAL A 254 15.63 -6.40 -1.83
C VAL A 254 15.68 -7.91 -1.56
N HIS A 255 16.22 -8.68 -2.51
CA HIS A 255 16.57 -10.07 -2.27
C HIS A 255 17.74 -10.16 -1.28
N GLU A 256 17.67 -11.07 -0.30
CA GLU A 256 18.68 -11.20 0.77
C GLU A 256 20.09 -11.41 0.21
N GLY A 257 20.24 -12.24 -0.84
CA GLY A 257 21.51 -12.48 -1.52
C GLY A 257 22.11 -11.25 -2.21
N SER A 258 21.28 -10.25 -2.52
CA SER A 258 21.69 -9.03 -3.24
C SER A 258 21.77 -7.80 -2.32
N ARG A 259 21.53 -7.94 -1.01
CA ARG A 259 21.49 -6.83 -0.05
C ARG A 259 22.73 -5.93 -0.10
N ALA A 260 23.92 -6.53 -0.11
CA ALA A 260 25.17 -5.77 -0.13
C ALA A 260 25.32 -4.93 -1.42
N ARG A 261 24.90 -5.49 -2.57
CA ARG A 261 24.90 -4.78 -3.86
C ARG A 261 23.92 -3.61 -3.84
N TYR A 262 22.71 -3.81 -3.32
CA TYR A 262 21.73 -2.72 -3.19
C TYR A 262 22.26 -1.58 -2.31
N LEU A 263 22.92 -1.87 -1.19
CA LEU A 263 23.51 -0.85 -0.34
C LEU A 263 24.61 -0.05 -1.06
N GLU A 264 25.46 -0.72 -1.84
CA GLU A 264 26.49 -0.04 -2.65
C GLU A 264 25.86 0.82 -3.75
N ILE A 265 24.86 0.29 -4.47
CA ILE A 265 24.12 1.04 -5.49
C ILE A 265 23.45 2.27 -4.88
N LEU A 266 22.76 2.13 -3.74
CA LEU A 266 22.09 3.24 -3.07
C LEU A 266 23.08 4.30 -2.59
N THR A 267 24.23 3.86 -2.10
CA THR A 267 25.32 4.78 -1.74
C THR A 267 25.80 5.55 -2.96
N MET A 268 26.07 4.87 -4.09
CA MET A 268 26.53 5.54 -5.31
C MET A 268 25.46 6.45 -5.93
N MET A 269 24.19 6.04 -5.93
CA MET A 269 23.06 6.88 -6.32
C MET A 269 23.03 8.14 -5.46
N ALA A 270 23.09 8.01 -4.13
CA ALA A 270 23.13 9.14 -3.24
C ALA A 270 24.36 10.05 -3.44
N LEU A 271 25.39 9.63 -4.17
CA LEU A 271 26.50 10.51 -4.55
C LEU A 271 26.27 11.27 -5.86
N GLN A 272 25.27 10.89 -6.66
CA GLN A 272 24.87 11.61 -7.87
C GLN A 272 24.02 12.84 -7.51
N SER A 273 24.06 13.89 -8.33
CA SER A 273 23.33 15.14 -8.09
C SER A 273 21.94 15.16 -8.72
N ASP A 274 21.66 14.23 -9.64
CA ASP A 274 20.48 14.20 -10.51
C ASP A 274 19.58 12.99 -10.27
N VAL A 275 19.69 12.33 -9.11
CA VAL A 275 18.81 11.21 -8.77
C VAL A 275 17.38 11.68 -8.61
N ARG A 276 16.49 11.11 -9.42
CA ARG A 276 15.04 11.33 -9.39
C ARG A 276 14.34 10.19 -8.65
N GLU A 277 13.11 10.42 -8.22
CA GLU A 277 12.33 9.43 -7.45
C GLU A 277 12.09 8.12 -8.22
N ASP A 278 11.86 8.22 -9.53
CA ASP A 278 11.64 7.10 -10.44
C ASP A 278 12.84 6.13 -10.55
N TRP A 279 14.04 6.53 -10.11
CA TRP A 279 15.19 5.62 -10.03
C TRP A 279 15.01 4.55 -8.95
N TYR A 280 14.39 4.90 -7.82
CA TYR A 280 14.15 3.94 -6.74
C TYR A 280 13.12 2.90 -7.17
N THR A 281 12.07 3.35 -7.88
CA THR A 281 11.11 2.46 -8.53
C THR A 281 11.78 1.57 -9.55
N ALA A 282 12.61 2.11 -10.44
CA ALA A 282 13.34 1.30 -11.42
C ALA A 282 14.24 0.26 -10.74
N LEU A 283 14.97 0.64 -9.69
CA LEU A 283 15.87 -0.26 -8.95
C LEU A 283 15.13 -1.44 -8.30
N SER A 284 13.90 -1.21 -7.82
CA SER A 284 13.05 -2.29 -7.27
C SER A 284 12.57 -3.31 -8.32
N LEU A 285 12.61 -2.92 -9.60
CA LEU A 285 12.16 -3.74 -10.73
C LEU A 285 13.33 -4.37 -11.52
N MET A 286 14.57 -4.06 -11.18
CA MET A 286 15.75 -4.60 -11.86
C MET A 286 15.99 -6.07 -11.48
N SER A 287 16.26 -6.89 -12.50
CA SER A 287 16.83 -8.23 -12.29
C SER A 287 18.25 -8.14 -11.71
N ASP A 288 18.80 -9.25 -11.19
CA ASP A 288 20.19 -9.27 -10.70
C ASP A 288 21.21 -8.86 -11.78
N ASP A 289 20.96 -9.22 -13.04
CA ASP A 289 21.77 -8.81 -14.20
C ASP A 289 21.66 -7.30 -14.47
N ASP A 290 20.44 -6.75 -14.40
CA ASP A 290 20.21 -5.30 -14.53
C ASP A 290 20.87 -4.53 -13.38
N LEU A 291 20.80 -5.04 -12.14
CA LEU A 291 21.46 -4.46 -10.97
C LEU A 291 22.97 -4.44 -11.15
N GLN A 292 23.57 -5.54 -11.61
CA GLN A 292 25.00 -5.62 -11.88
C GLN A 292 25.41 -4.63 -12.99
N ALA A 293 24.62 -4.53 -14.06
CA ALA A 293 24.87 -3.59 -15.14
C ALA A 293 24.74 -2.14 -14.67
N PHE A 294 23.75 -1.85 -13.83
CA PHE A 294 23.52 -0.52 -13.28
C PHE A 294 24.61 -0.12 -12.29
N GLU A 295 25.04 -1.03 -11.41
CA GLU A 295 26.19 -0.85 -10.54
C GLU A 295 27.45 -0.46 -11.34
N ALA A 296 27.73 -1.17 -12.44
CA ALA A 296 28.85 -0.86 -13.33
C ALA A 296 28.70 0.47 -14.08
N VAL A 297 27.48 0.93 -14.35
CA VAL A 297 27.23 2.30 -14.83
C VAL A 297 27.56 3.30 -13.72
N LEU A 298 26.99 3.15 -12.53
CA LEU A 298 27.23 4.06 -11.40
C LEU A 298 28.71 4.17 -11.02
N GLN A 299 29.46 3.06 -11.03
CA GLN A 299 30.91 3.06 -10.77
C GLN A 299 31.71 3.88 -11.79
N ARG A 300 31.23 4.00 -13.04
CA ARG A 300 31.87 4.86 -14.05
C ARG A 300 31.62 6.34 -13.81
N PHE A 301 30.51 6.68 -13.15
CA PHE A 301 30.11 8.07 -12.85
C PHE A 301 30.35 8.46 -11.39
N THR A 302 30.90 7.55 -10.58
CA THR A 302 31.25 7.78 -9.18
C THR A 302 32.76 7.60 -9.04
N PRO A 303 33.51 8.59 -8.51
CA PRO A 303 34.93 8.41 -8.28
C PRO A 303 35.21 7.18 -7.40
N PRO A 304 36.26 6.39 -7.70
CA PRO A 304 36.66 5.30 -6.83
C PRO A 304 37.13 5.86 -5.47
N LEU A 305 37.28 4.98 -4.48
CA LEU A 305 37.93 5.36 -3.22
C LEU A 305 39.30 5.95 -3.52
N SER A 306 39.58 7.12 -2.93
CA SER A 306 40.92 7.70 -2.99
C SER A 306 41.91 6.81 -2.22
N GLU A 307 43.21 6.85 -2.53
CA GLU A 307 44.20 6.08 -1.78
C GLU A 307 44.16 6.40 -0.26
N PRO A 308 44.03 7.68 0.18
CA PRO A 308 43.81 7.99 1.58
C PRO A 308 42.48 7.45 2.12
N GLY A 309 41.41 7.52 1.33
CA GLY A 309 40.09 7.00 1.70
C GLY A 309 40.10 5.49 1.93
N ALA A 310 40.71 4.72 1.02
CA ALA A 310 40.83 3.27 1.16
C ALA A 310 41.61 2.84 2.42
N LYS A 311 42.48 3.70 2.95
CA LYS A 311 43.27 3.47 4.17
C LYS A 311 42.68 4.12 5.42
N ALA A 312 41.60 4.89 5.28
CA ALA A 312 41.03 5.65 6.37
C ALA A 312 40.32 4.73 7.36
N LYS A 313 40.53 4.97 8.65
CA LYS A 313 39.77 4.32 9.71
C LYS A 313 38.52 5.15 9.99
N VAL A 314 37.39 4.70 9.45
CA VAL A 314 36.08 5.32 9.69
C VAL A 314 35.52 4.79 11.01
N PRO A 315 35.16 5.65 11.97
CA PRO A 315 34.37 5.24 13.12
C PRO A 315 33.02 4.66 12.69
N GLU A 316 32.66 3.48 13.19
CA GLU A 316 31.43 2.75 12.82
C GLU A 316 30.17 3.63 12.94
N ALA A 317 30.02 4.31 14.09
CA ALA A 317 28.90 5.23 14.33
C ALA A 317 28.78 6.36 13.29
N LEU A 318 29.90 6.84 12.72
CA LEU A 318 29.84 7.84 11.65
C LEU A 318 29.38 7.23 10.32
N GLY A 319 29.82 6.00 10.03
CA GLY A 319 29.39 5.26 8.85
C GLY A 319 27.89 4.97 8.87
N GLU A 320 27.34 4.65 10.05
CA GLU A 320 25.91 4.43 10.24
C GLU A 320 25.11 5.74 10.21
N GLN A 321 25.61 6.79 10.88
CA GLN A 321 24.86 8.03 11.02
C GLN A 321 24.89 8.91 9.76
N TYR A 322 25.99 8.90 9.01
CA TYR A 322 26.23 9.75 7.83
C TYR A 322 26.82 8.98 6.65
N PRO A 323 26.19 7.89 6.18
CA PRO A 323 26.78 6.98 5.19
C PRO A 323 27.17 7.68 3.88
N GLU A 324 26.31 8.58 3.38
CA GLU A 324 26.53 9.31 2.13
C GLU A 324 27.72 10.28 2.22
N LEU A 325 27.81 11.03 3.32
CA LEU A 325 28.90 11.99 3.59
C LEU A 325 30.23 11.28 3.84
N VAL A 326 30.21 10.16 4.56
CA VAL A 326 31.40 9.33 4.73
C VAL A 326 31.86 8.80 3.38
N ALA A 327 30.95 8.21 2.60
CA ALA A 327 31.27 7.68 1.26
C ALA A 327 31.84 8.77 0.33
N ALA A 328 31.27 9.98 0.38
CA ALA A 328 31.72 11.17 -0.31
C ALA A 328 33.15 11.56 0.07
N LEU A 329 33.42 11.69 1.36
CA LEU A 329 34.74 12.05 1.88
C LEU A 329 35.81 11.04 1.44
N LEU A 330 35.53 9.73 1.55
CA LEU A 330 36.50 8.70 1.17
C LEU A 330 36.87 8.73 -0.34
N ARG A 331 35.96 9.23 -1.18
CA ARG A 331 36.13 9.34 -2.64
C ARG A 331 36.67 10.70 -3.08
N GLY A 332 36.75 11.68 -2.17
CA GLY A 332 37.21 13.03 -2.46
C GLY A 332 38.66 13.09 -2.95
N PRO A 333 38.93 13.44 -4.22
CA PRO A 333 40.29 13.36 -4.79
C PRO A 333 41.27 14.37 -4.15
N GLN A 334 40.76 15.44 -3.53
CA GLN A 334 41.54 16.50 -2.88
C GLN A 334 41.75 16.30 -1.37
N LEU A 335 41.25 15.18 -0.83
CA LEU A 335 41.28 14.87 0.60
C LEU A 335 42.44 13.95 0.94
N ASP A 336 43.47 14.53 1.56
CA ASP A 336 44.53 13.75 2.18
C ASP A 336 44.07 13.12 3.52
N SER A 337 44.90 12.25 4.08
CA SER A 337 44.59 11.55 5.33
C SER A 337 44.33 12.49 6.52
N LYS A 338 44.98 13.66 6.58
CA LYS A 338 44.76 14.64 7.65
C LYS A 338 43.41 15.33 7.49
N LYS A 339 43.02 15.67 6.27
CA LYS A 339 41.71 16.26 5.96
C LYS A 339 40.57 15.29 6.23
N LEU A 340 40.74 14.01 5.91
CA LEU A 340 39.74 12.98 6.25
C LEU A 340 39.52 12.88 7.76
N VAL A 341 40.59 12.79 8.54
CA VAL A 341 40.51 12.77 10.02
C VAL A 341 39.84 14.04 10.55
N TYR A 342 40.16 15.21 9.98
CA TYR A 342 39.51 16.47 10.33
C TYR A 342 38.00 16.41 10.10
N TRP A 343 37.56 15.98 8.92
CA TRP A 343 36.13 15.93 8.60
C TRP A 343 35.37 14.91 9.44
N PHE A 344 35.92 13.71 9.65
CA PHE A 344 35.30 12.72 10.53
C PHE A 344 35.16 13.21 11.98
N LYS A 345 36.15 13.97 12.48
CA LYS A 345 36.03 14.60 13.79
C LYS A 345 34.95 15.68 13.83
N ARG A 346 34.74 16.40 12.72
CA ARG A 346 33.83 17.55 12.67
C ARG A 346 32.38 17.20 12.39
N LEU A 347 32.13 16.11 11.66
CA LEU A 347 30.79 15.68 11.22
C LEU A 347 29.71 15.66 12.34
N PRO A 348 29.98 15.12 13.55
CA PRO A 348 29.01 15.13 14.64
C PRO A 348 28.59 16.53 15.10
N ASP A 349 29.50 17.50 15.00
CA ASP A 349 29.26 18.88 15.47
C ASP A 349 28.62 19.76 14.41
N MET A 350 28.47 19.27 13.18
CA MET A 350 27.92 20.05 12.07
C MET A 350 26.40 20.17 12.21
N THR A 351 25.84 21.26 11.69
CA THR A 351 24.39 21.35 11.45
C THR A 351 24.01 20.57 10.19
N ASP A 352 22.71 20.29 9.99
CA ASP A 352 22.24 19.65 8.76
C ASP A 352 22.55 20.48 7.51
N GLU A 353 22.39 21.80 7.60
CA GLU A 353 22.77 22.72 6.53
C GLU A 353 24.26 22.63 6.18
N GLN A 354 25.14 22.61 7.19
CA GLN A 354 26.58 22.47 6.98
C GLN A 354 26.94 21.13 6.34
N ARG A 355 26.26 20.05 6.75
CA ARG A 355 26.42 18.71 6.18
C ARG A 355 26.00 18.69 4.71
N SER A 356 24.84 19.26 4.39
CA SER A 356 24.34 19.38 3.02
C SER A 356 25.30 20.18 2.13
N ASN A 357 25.77 21.34 2.61
CA ASN A 357 26.72 22.18 1.87
C ASN A 357 28.07 21.48 1.62
N LEU A 358 28.56 20.70 2.60
CA LEU A 358 29.77 19.90 2.42
C LEU A 358 29.55 18.81 1.37
N LEU A 359 28.43 18.10 1.42
CA LEU A 359 28.11 17.05 0.46
C LEU A 359 28.01 17.62 -0.95
N GLU A 360 27.31 18.74 -1.13
CA GLU A 360 27.20 19.44 -2.41
C GLU A 360 28.57 19.89 -2.94
N SER A 361 29.41 20.47 -2.07
CA SER A 361 30.77 20.88 -2.43
C SER A 361 31.66 19.70 -2.82
N LEU A 362 31.50 18.55 -2.18
CA LEU A 362 32.23 17.33 -2.55
C LEU A 362 31.73 16.82 -3.91
N ARG A 363 30.42 16.75 -4.13
CA ARG A 363 29.82 16.36 -5.42
C ARG A 363 30.27 17.28 -6.54
N SER A 364 30.28 18.60 -6.35
CA SER A 364 30.67 19.57 -7.38
C SER A 364 32.12 19.39 -7.87
N GLN A 365 32.97 18.73 -7.07
CA GLN A 365 34.36 18.44 -7.44
C GLN A 365 34.52 17.20 -8.34
N TRP A 366 33.46 16.41 -8.54
CA TRP A 366 33.52 15.11 -9.24
C TRP A 366 33.00 15.12 -10.68
N TRP A 367 32.39 16.23 -11.13
CA TRP A 367 31.74 16.32 -12.43
C TRP A 367 32.70 16.67 -13.56
N VAL A 368 33.59 15.76 -13.93
CA VAL A 368 34.18 15.75 -15.29
C VAL A 368 34.41 14.31 -15.74
N ILE A 369 33.35 13.61 -16.13
CA ILE A 369 33.47 12.51 -17.09
C ILE A 369 32.53 12.83 -18.24
N PRO A 370 33.04 13.41 -19.35
CA PRO A 370 32.26 13.54 -20.57
C PRO A 370 32.05 12.14 -21.15
N GLY A 371 31.01 11.47 -20.67
CA GLY A 371 30.52 10.20 -21.22
C GLY A 371 29.50 10.45 -22.31
N ASP A 372 29.30 9.44 -23.16
CA ASP A 372 28.15 9.39 -24.06
C ASP A 372 26.85 9.47 -23.22
N PRO A 373 25.98 10.48 -23.42
CA PRO A 373 24.73 10.65 -22.68
C PRO A 373 23.83 9.39 -22.72
N SER A 374 23.92 8.59 -23.78
CA SER A 374 23.17 7.34 -23.93
C SER A 374 23.61 6.23 -22.96
N SER A 375 24.79 6.39 -22.35
CA SER A 375 25.39 5.45 -21.39
C SER A 375 25.36 5.95 -19.94
N SER A 376 24.64 7.04 -19.68
CA SER A 376 24.48 7.63 -18.34
C SER A 376 23.58 6.77 -17.43
N PRO A 377 23.67 6.95 -16.10
CA PRO A 377 22.72 6.38 -15.15
C PRO A 377 21.25 6.70 -15.48
N VAL A 378 20.96 7.96 -15.84
CA VAL A 378 19.62 8.41 -16.28
C VAL A 378 19.13 7.58 -17.46
N ALA A 379 19.94 7.48 -18.53
CA ALA A 379 19.58 6.72 -19.73
C ALA A 379 19.41 5.22 -19.44
N PHE A 380 20.10 4.68 -18.43
CA PHE A 380 19.89 3.30 -17.99
C PHE A 380 18.52 3.11 -17.34
N VAL A 381 18.15 4.00 -16.40
CA VAL A 381 16.85 3.98 -15.74
C VAL A 381 15.71 4.15 -16.74
N ASP A 382 15.84 5.07 -17.69
CA ASP A 382 14.84 5.28 -18.76
C ASP A 382 14.61 4.00 -19.59
N ARG A 383 15.68 3.24 -19.89
CA ARG A 383 15.55 1.96 -20.61
C ARG A 383 14.88 0.87 -19.78
N VAL A 384 15.08 0.86 -18.47
CA VAL A 384 14.35 -0.06 -17.57
C VAL A 384 12.86 0.26 -17.63
N HIS A 385 12.49 1.54 -17.50
CA HIS A 385 11.10 1.98 -17.61
C HIS A 385 10.47 1.63 -18.96
N GLN A 386 11.18 1.90 -20.07
CA GLN A 386 10.68 1.56 -21.41
C GLN A 386 10.49 0.05 -21.62
N ARG A 387 11.36 -0.79 -21.06
CA ARG A 387 11.17 -2.25 -21.10
C ARG A 387 9.93 -2.68 -20.32
N GLN A 388 9.68 -2.06 -19.17
CA GLN A 388 8.49 -2.34 -18.37
C GLN A 388 7.20 -1.94 -19.10
N ILE A 389 7.18 -0.77 -19.74
CA ILE A 389 6.04 -0.33 -20.55
C ILE A 389 5.77 -1.33 -21.69
N ARG A 390 6.82 -1.73 -22.44
CA ARG A 390 6.68 -2.70 -23.55
C ARG A 390 6.33 -4.12 -23.12
N ALA A 391 6.57 -4.49 -21.86
CA ALA A 391 6.17 -5.79 -21.33
C ALA A 391 4.70 -5.82 -20.88
N ARG A 392 4.06 -4.64 -20.79
CA ARG A 392 2.64 -4.48 -20.47
C ARG A 392 1.75 -4.42 -21.73
N ASP A 393 2.33 -4.04 -22.87
CA ASP A 393 1.73 -4.12 -24.22
C ASP A 393 1.87 -5.53 -24.81
#